data_AF-A0A2S6IBV9-F1
#
_entry.id   AF-A0A2S6IBV9-F1
#
_cell.length_a   1.000
_cell.length_b   1.000
_cell.length_c   1.000
_cell.angle_alpha   90.00
_cell.angle_beta   90.00
_cell.angle_gamma   90.00
#
_symmetry.space_group_name_H-M   'P 1'
#
loop_
_entity.id
_entity.type
_entity.pdbx_description
1 polymer ?
#
loop_
_entity_poly.entity_id
_entity_poly.type
_entity_poly.pdbx_seq_one_letter_code
_entity_poly.pdbx_strand_id
1 'polypeptide(L)'
;MSVEDGGVARAARDMAQRAHQERLARVPPGWYEEQHRRDLERLRSMGAGVGDDAASAQGAGLPQDRGTLLVRTDFTRQDRWQALLDAVRTPSEDDFLPALEIVEDLQWRDASVEDLVAAAPASGLIVVADAAALASAELPVLVVNVEDGVAEELRVTPAALWSIENNLSIANMDWEDFTAATGPDGVFRGFD
;
A
#
# COMPACT_ATOMS: atom_id res chain seq x y z
N MET A 1 -20.78 16.51 -32.61
CA MET A 1 -21.62 16.64 -31.41
C MET A 1 -21.73 15.25 -30.83
N SER A 2 -20.84 14.91 -29.91
CA SER A 2 -20.77 13.58 -29.28
C SER A 2 -20.79 13.80 -27.77
N VAL A 3 -21.87 13.34 -27.15
CA VAL A 3 -22.16 13.41 -25.71
C VAL A 3 -22.69 12.04 -25.33
N GLU A 4 -21.82 11.02 -25.30
CA GLU A 4 -22.25 9.64 -24.95
C GLU A 4 -21.27 8.88 -24.03
N ASP A 5 -20.02 9.31 -23.85
CA ASP A 5 -19.06 8.57 -22.99
C ASP A 5 -19.24 8.79 -21.46
N GLY A 6 -19.82 9.91 -21.03
CA GLY A 6 -19.90 10.25 -19.59
C GLY A 6 -20.94 9.46 -18.79
N GLY A 7 -21.91 8.81 -19.45
CA GLY A 7 -23.01 8.10 -18.79
C GLY A 7 -22.61 6.72 -18.28
N VAL A 8 -21.74 6.03 -19.01
CA VAL A 8 -21.30 4.66 -18.68
C VAL A 8 -20.34 4.68 -17.50
N ALA A 9 -19.40 5.63 -17.47
CA ALA A 9 -18.48 5.82 -16.35
C ALA A 9 -19.22 6.17 -15.04
N ARG A 10 -20.22 7.05 -15.11
CA ARG A 10 -21.06 7.39 -13.94
C ARG A 10 -21.89 6.19 -13.46
N ALA A 11 -22.46 5.41 -14.38
CA ALA A 11 -23.22 4.22 -14.03
C ALA A 11 -22.35 3.12 -13.41
N ALA A 12 -21.11 2.97 -13.87
CA ALA A 12 -20.13 2.05 -13.27
C ALA A 12 -19.74 2.48 -11.85
N ARG A 13 -19.49 3.79 -11.62
CA ARG A 13 -19.24 4.34 -10.27
C ARG A 13 -20.42 4.12 -9.33
N ASP A 14 -21.64 4.40 -9.78
CA ASP A 14 -22.85 4.22 -8.98
C ASP A 14 -23.13 2.73 -8.69
N MET A 15 -22.69 1.82 -9.56
CA MET A 15 -22.82 0.38 -9.37
C MET A 15 -21.77 -0.15 -8.40
N ALA A 16 -20.52 0.32 -8.51
CA ALA A 16 -19.45 0.00 -7.58
C ALA A 16 -19.75 0.52 -6.16
N GLN A 17 -20.27 1.75 -6.03
CA GLN A 17 -20.70 2.30 -4.74
C GLN A 17 -21.86 1.53 -4.12
N ARG A 18 -22.83 1.06 -4.93
CA ARG A 18 -23.94 0.24 -4.44
C ARG A 18 -23.47 -1.15 -4.00
N ALA A 19 -22.63 -1.80 -4.80
CA ALA A 19 -22.04 -3.08 -4.42
C ALA A 19 -21.19 -2.96 -3.14
N HIS A 20 -20.47 -1.85 -2.97
CA HIS A 20 -19.72 -1.51 -1.76
C HIS A 20 -20.63 -1.34 -0.54
N GLN A 21 -21.72 -0.56 -0.65
CA GLN A 21 -22.69 -0.41 0.44
C GLN A 21 -23.37 -1.73 0.81
N GLU A 22 -23.70 -2.57 -0.18
CA GLU A 22 -24.31 -3.88 0.05
C GLU A 22 -23.33 -4.89 0.67
N ARG A 23 -22.02 -4.79 0.37
CA ARG A 23 -20.97 -5.63 0.97
C ARG A 23 -20.65 -5.18 2.40
N LEU A 24 -20.58 -3.88 2.67
CA LEU A 24 -20.47 -3.33 4.03
C LEU A 24 -21.68 -3.69 4.90
N ALA A 25 -22.89 -3.71 4.32
CA ALA A 25 -24.09 -4.16 5.03
C ALA A 25 -24.08 -5.66 5.40
N ARG A 26 -23.18 -6.46 4.82
CA ARG A 26 -22.98 -7.87 5.17
C ARG A 26 -21.88 -8.07 6.21
N VAL A 27 -21.10 -7.04 6.52
CA VAL A 27 -20.13 -7.08 7.62
C VAL A 27 -20.91 -7.05 8.93
N PRO A 28 -20.72 -8.04 9.83
CA PRO A 28 -21.40 -8.05 11.11
C PRO A 28 -21.11 -6.77 11.92
N PRO A 29 -22.09 -6.18 12.61
CA PRO A 29 -21.85 -5.06 13.50
C PRO A 29 -20.73 -5.38 14.51
N GLY A 30 -19.76 -4.49 14.63
CA GLY A 30 -18.61 -4.66 15.53
C GLY A 30 -17.45 -5.48 14.96
N TRP A 31 -17.52 -5.96 13.72
CA TRP A 31 -16.41 -6.70 13.10
C TRP A 31 -15.13 -5.84 12.95
N TYR A 32 -15.28 -4.57 12.55
CA TYR A 32 -14.18 -3.60 12.48
C TYR A 32 -13.59 -3.29 13.86
N GLU A 33 -14.44 -3.11 14.86
CA GLU A 33 -14.04 -2.86 16.24
C GLU A 33 -13.36 -4.10 16.85
N GLU A 34 -13.80 -5.30 16.48
CA GLU A 34 -13.23 -6.56 16.94
C GLU A 34 -11.89 -6.87 16.29
N GLN A 35 -11.70 -6.59 15.00
CA GLN A 35 -10.37 -6.72 14.40
C GLN A 35 -9.41 -5.67 14.92
N HIS A 36 -9.82 -4.41 14.98
CA HIS A 36 -9.02 -3.35 15.56
C HIS A 36 -8.68 -3.65 17.03
N ARG A 37 -9.62 -4.18 17.82
CA ARG A 37 -9.38 -4.63 19.19
C ARG A 37 -8.39 -5.79 19.26
N ARG A 38 -8.48 -6.78 18.37
CA ARG A 38 -7.52 -7.91 18.33
C ARG A 38 -6.12 -7.44 17.99
N ASP A 39 -6.00 -6.50 17.06
CA ASP A 39 -4.71 -5.93 16.68
C ASP A 39 -4.14 -5.04 17.81
N LEU A 40 -4.97 -4.25 18.47
CA LEU A 40 -4.57 -3.48 19.66
C LEU A 40 -4.23 -4.36 20.87
N GLU A 41 -4.95 -5.47 21.09
CA GLU A 41 -4.66 -6.45 22.15
C GLU A 41 -3.32 -7.16 21.88
N ARG A 42 -3.01 -7.46 20.61
CA ARG A 42 -1.69 -7.96 20.20
C ARG A 42 -0.58 -6.94 20.44
N LEU A 43 -0.79 -5.69 20.05
CA LEU A 43 0.15 -4.59 20.29
C LEU A 43 0.39 -4.34 21.78
N ARG A 44 -0.66 -4.45 22.62
CA ARG A 44 -0.54 -4.31 24.07
C ARG A 44 0.17 -5.50 24.73
N SER A 45 -0.04 -6.71 24.25
CA SER A 45 0.66 -7.92 24.73
C SER A 45 2.17 -7.88 24.47
N MET A 46 2.59 -7.21 23.39
CA MET A 46 4.00 -7.02 23.01
C MET A 46 4.72 -5.92 23.81
N GLY A 47 3.99 -4.98 24.43
CA GLY A 47 4.55 -3.88 25.23
C GLY A 47 4.92 -4.25 26.69
N ALA A 48 4.58 -5.45 27.15
CA ALA A 48 4.82 -5.89 28.53
C ALA A 48 6.15 -6.66 28.74
N GLY A 49 7.02 -6.68 27.72
CA GLY A 49 8.32 -7.37 27.74
C GLY A 49 9.49 -6.48 27.31
N VAL A 50 9.53 -5.21 27.71
CA VAL A 50 10.74 -4.39 27.54
C VAL A 50 11.62 -4.59 28.78
N GLY A 51 12.46 -5.61 28.72
CA GLY A 51 13.64 -5.75 29.56
C GLY A 51 14.85 -5.88 28.65
N ASP A 52 15.71 -4.86 28.69
CA ASP A 52 17.09 -4.77 28.20
C ASP A 52 17.54 -5.85 27.19
N ASP A 53 17.52 -5.50 25.90
CA ASP A 53 18.46 -6.03 24.90
C ASP A 53 18.55 -5.05 23.71
N ALA A 54 19.15 -3.89 23.99
CA ALA A 54 19.82 -3.13 22.93
C ALA A 54 21.04 -3.96 22.49
N ALA A 55 21.02 -4.39 21.22
CA ALA A 55 22.01 -5.21 20.52
C ALA A 55 21.86 -6.73 20.68
N SER A 56 21.07 -7.36 19.81
CA SER A 56 21.49 -8.48 18.94
C SER A 56 20.32 -9.07 18.14
N ALA A 57 20.26 -8.76 16.84
CA ALA A 57 20.07 -9.73 15.75
C ALA A 57 20.01 -8.98 14.40
N GLN A 58 21.09 -9.07 13.64
CA GLN A 58 21.03 -9.00 12.18
C GLN A 58 20.18 -10.20 11.73
N GLY A 59 19.06 -9.94 11.03
CA GLY A 59 18.15 -10.96 10.50
C GLY A 59 17.84 -10.65 9.04
N ALA A 60 18.17 -11.59 8.15
CA ALA A 60 18.36 -11.42 6.71
C ALA A 60 17.06 -11.37 5.85
N GLY A 61 15.99 -10.72 6.32
CA GLY A 61 14.72 -10.70 5.60
C GLY A 61 13.84 -9.51 5.93
N LEU A 62 12.85 -9.24 5.06
CA LEU A 62 11.83 -8.22 5.33
C LEU A 62 10.95 -8.64 6.52
N PRO A 63 10.25 -7.71 7.19
CA PRO A 63 9.24 -8.07 8.19
C PRO A 63 8.24 -9.06 7.58
N GLN A 64 8.01 -10.18 8.27
CA GLN A 64 7.22 -11.32 7.73
C GLN A 64 5.79 -11.37 8.31
N ASP A 65 5.57 -10.72 9.45
CA ASP A 65 4.37 -10.84 10.27
C ASP A 65 3.45 -9.62 10.16
N ARG A 66 3.74 -8.67 9.26
CA ARG A 66 3.20 -7.31 9.33
C ARG A 66 2.89 -6.71 7.98
N GLY A 67 1.63 -6.27 7.84
CA GLY A 67 1.14 -5.14 7.04
C GLY A 67 1.64 -5.00 5.60
N THR A 68 1.34 -3.85 5.01
CA THR A 68 1.93 -3.44 3.74
C THR A 68 3.28 -2.76 4.02
N LEU A 69 4.35 -3.20 3.36
CA LEU A 69 5.69 -2.63 3.57
C LEU A 69 5.90 -1.41 2.67
N LEU A 70 6.59 -0.37 3.16
CA LEU A 70 7.20 0.68 2.34
C LEU A 70 8.72 0.58 2.47
N VAL A 71 9.35 -0.05 1.49
CA VAL A 71 10.79 -0.32 1.44
C VAL A 71 11.50 0.78 0.66
N ARG A 72 12.49 1.41 1.29
CA ARG A 72 13.38 2.36 0.62
C ARG A 72 14.54 1.61 -0.04
N THR A 73 14.68 1.74 -1.35
CA THR A 73 15.81 1.17 -2.10
C THR A 73 16.76 2.23 -2.64
N ASP A 74 16.29 3.46 -2.90
CA ASP A 74 17.15 4.60 -3.21
C ASP A 74 17.46 5.47 -1.97
N PHE A 75 18.74 5.52 -1.62
CA PHE A 75 19.26 6.31 -0.50
C PHE A 75 19.99 7.59 -0.94
N THR A 76 19.98 7.92 -2.24
CA THR A 76 20.73 9.07 -2.77
C THR A 76 19.99 10.40 -2.60
N ARG A 77 18.67 10.39 -2.40
CA ARG A 77 17.81 11.59 -2.35
C ARG A 77 17.01 11.72 -1.06
N GLN A 78 17.67 12.17 0.01
CA GLN A 78 17.04 12.27 1.35
C GLN A 78 15.87 13.26 1.40
N ASP A 79 15.95 14.38 0.70
CA ASP A 79 14.90 15.39 0.62
C ASP A 79 13.62 14.83 -0.04
N ARG A 80 13.80 14.05 -1.11
CA ARG A 80 12.70 13.40 -1.83
C ARG A 80 12.08 12.28 -1.03
N TRP A 81 12.90 11.52 -0.30
CA TRP A 81 12.42 10.53 0.65
C TRP A 81 11.54 11.16 1.74
N GLN A 82 11.96 12.28 2.32
CA GLN A 82 11.14 12.98 3.31
C GLN A 82 9.82 13.48 2.70
N ALA A 83 9.87 14.04 1.49
CA ALA A 83 8.66 14.47 0.78
C ALA A 83 7.69 13.30 0.49
N LEU A 84 8.22 12.12 0.19
CA LEU A 84 7.41 10.91 0.04
C LEU A 84 6.75 10.50 1.36
N LEU A 85 7.51 10.46 2.45
CA LEU A 85 6.98 10.15 3.78
C LEU A 85 5.88 11.13 4.20
N ASP A 86 6.06 12.42 3.94
CA ASP A 86 5.06 13.44 4.25
C ASP A 86 3.81 13.24 3.40
N ALA A 87 3.97 12.89 2.11
CA ALA A 87 2.86 12.66 1.20
C ALA A 87 2.04 11.41 1.57
N VAL A 88 2.67 10.27 1.89
CA VAL A 88 1.94 9.04 2.30
C VAL A 88 1.30 9.16 3.69
N ARG A 89 1.74 10.12 4.51
CA ARG A 89 1.15 10.44 5.83
C ARG A 89 0.11 11.56 5.76
N THR A 90 -0.11 12.16 4.60
CA THR A 90 -1.16 13.15 4.40
C THR A 90 -2.47 12.41 4.11
N PRO A 91 -3.52 12.58 4.94
CA PRO A 91 -4.79 11.93 4.70
C PRO A 91 -5.44 12.37 3.38
N SER A 92 -6.27 11.51 2.80
CA SER A 92 -7.15 11.89 1.69
C SER A 92 -8.21 12.91 2.14
N GLU A 93 -9.00 13.42 1.19
CA GLU A 93 -10.13 14.31 1.51
C GLU A 93 -11.17 13.67 2.47
N ASP A 94 -11.23 12.33 2.49
CA ASP A 94 -12.10 11.51 3.34
C ASP A 94 -11.36 10.94 4.57
N ASP A 95 -10.22 11.53 4.95
CA ASP A 95 -9.40 11.13 6.12
C ASP A 95 -8.79 9.71 6.05
N PHE A 96 -8.63 9.14 4.85
CA PHE A 96 -7.98 7.83 4.68
C PHE A 96 -6.46 7.93 4.59
N LEU A 97 -5.78 6.92 5.14
CA LEU A 97 -4.33 6.71 5.07
C LEU A 97 -4.04 5.24 4.76
N PRO A 98 -2.93 4.93 4.05
CA PRO A 98 -2.46 3.55 3.91
C PRO A 98 -1.81 3.06 5.23
N ALA A 99 -2.02 1.80 5.58
CA ALA A 99 -1.39 1.15 6.72
C ALA A 99 -0.01 0.59 6.35
N LEU A 100 1.02 1.43 6.45
CA LEU A 100 2.40 1.10 6.03
C LEU A 100 3.36 0.83 7.19
N GLU A 101 4.17 -0.21 7.07
CA GLU A 101 5.41 -0.39 7.85
C GLU A 101 6.61 0.12 7.04
N ILE A 102 7.31 1.11 7.57
CA ILE A 102 8.44 1.75 6.89
C ILE A 102 9.72 0.93 7.10
N VAL A 103 10.37 0.55 6.01
CA VAL A 103 11.65 -0.18 6.02
C VAL A 103 12.75 0.69 5.42
N GLU A 104 13.58 1.26 6.30
CA GLU A 104 14.73 2.11 5.98
C GLU A 104 16.06 1.44 6.37
N ASP A 105 16.31 0.25 5.83
CA ASP A 105 17.55 -0.48 6.07
C ASP A 105 18.46 -0.44 4.83
N LEU A 106 19.73 -0.08 5.03
CA LEU A 106 20.73 -0.02 3.97
C LEU A 106 20.99 -1.37 3.30
N GLN A 107 20.60 -2.50 3.91
CA GLN A 107 20.68 -3.80 3.26
C GLN A 107 19.81 -3.90 1.99
N TRP A 108 18.75 -3.09 1.89
CA TRP A 108 17.85 -3.02 0.72
C TRP A 108 18.24 -1.96 -0.30
N ARG A 109 19.39 -1.31 -0.11
CA ARG A 109 19.93 -0.37 -1.11
C ARG A 109 20.05 -1.08 -2.46
N ASP A 110 19.54 -0.43 -3.50
CA ASP A 110 19.60 -0.90 -4.88
C ASP A 110 18.97 -2.30 -5.10
N ALA A 111 18.16 -2.80 -4.15
CA ALA A 111 17.47 -4.08 -4.28
C ALA A 111 16.48 -4.06 -5.44
N SER A 112 16.47 -5.16 -6.21
CA SER A 112 15.49 -5.39 -7.28
C SER A 112 14.13 -5.82 -6.71
N VAL A 113 13.09 -5.79 -7.55
CA VAL A 113 11.77 -6.33 -7.16
C VAL A 113 11.91 -7.81 -6.83
N GLU A 114 12.71 -8.55 -7.58
CA GLU A 114 12.96 -9.97 -7.37
C GLU A 114 13.64 -10.24 -6.02
N ASP A 115 14.60 -9.41 -5.61
CA ASP A 115 15.26 -9.52 -4.29
C ASP A 115 14.25 -9.28 -3.16
N LEU A 116 13.37 -8.28 -3.32
CA LEU A 116 12.35 -7.95 -2.33
C LEU A 116 11.28 -9.04 -2.21
N VAL A 117 10.79 -9.54 -3.34
CA VAL A 117 9.79 -10.64 -3.38
C VAL A 117 10.37 -11.92 -2.79
N ALA A 118 11.64 -12.23 -3.07
CA ALA A 118 12.31 -13.40 -2.47
C ALA A 118 12.50 -13.27 -0.95
N ALA A 119 12.51 -12.05 -0.43
CA ALA A 119 12.67 -11.76 1.00
C ALA A 119 11.37 -11.45 1.74
N ALA A 120 10.24 -11.34 1.03
CA ALA A 120 8.93 -11.00 1.57
C ALA A 120 8.07 -12.26 1.82
N PRO A 121 6.94 -12.12 2.53
CA PRO A 121 5.91 -13.16 2.59
C PRO A 121 5.45 -13.60 1.20
N ALA A 122 4.98 -14.85 1.09
CA ALA A 122 4.51 -15.43 -0.17
C ALA A 122 3.26 -14.74 -0.76
N SER A 123 2.58 -13.90 0.03
CA SER A 123 1.50 -13.05 -0.44
C SER A 123 1.47 -11.72 0.31
N GLY A 124 1.12 -10.63 -0.37
CA GLY A 124 0.99 -9.31 0.22
C GLY A 124 1.44 -8.18 -0.69
N LEU A 125 1.45 -6.96 -0.14
CA LEU A 125 1.86 -5.75 -0.84
C LEU A 125 3.23 -5.27 -0.36
N ILE A 126 4.10 -4.98 -1.32
CA ILE A 126 5.37 -4.31 -1.10
C ILE A 126 5.35 -2.99 -1.88
N VAL A 127 5.48 -1.88 -1.19
CA VAL A 127 5.64 -0.55 -1.78
C VAL A 127 7.12 -0.23 -1.80
N VAL A 128 7.65 0.14 -2.96
CA VAL A 128 9.07 0.40 -3.17
C VAL A 128 9.29 1.87 -3.51
N ALA A 129 10.09 2.54 -2.69
CA ALA A 129 10.62 3.87 -2.95
C ALA A 129 11.98 3.77 -3.64
N ASP A 130 11.93 3.57 -4.95
CA ASP A 130 13.10 3.41 -5.81
C ASP A 130 13.57 4.74 -6.41
N ALA A 131 14.66 4.67 -7.19
CA ALA A 131 15.25 5.85 -7.80
C ALA A 131 14.28 6.57 -8.76
N ALA A 132 13.41 5.84 -9.46
CA ALA A 132 12.40 6.42 -10.35
C ALA A 132 11.34 7.20 -9.57
N ALA A 133 10.85 6.64 -8.46
CA ALA A 133 9.93 7.33 -7.55
C ALA A 133 10.55 8.62 -7.03
N LEU A 134 11.77 8.56 -6.47
CA LEU A 134 12.40 9.72 -5.83
C LEU A 134 12.88 10.78 -6.83
N ALA A 135 13.16 10.41 -8.08
CA ALA A 135 13.53 11.36 -9.14
C ALA A 135 12.33 12.14 -9.72
N SER A 136 11.13 11.56 -9.72
CA SER A 136 9.93 12.19 -10.29
C SER A 136 9.28 13.16 -9.32
N ALA A 137 8.77 14.29 -9.81
CA ALA A 137 8.06 15.29 -9.01
C ALA A 137 6.83 14.72 -8.29
N GLU A 138 6.09 13.82 -8.95
CA GLU A 138 4.87 13.17 -8.44
C GLU A 138 5.14 12.04 -7.43
N LEU A 139 6.41 11.64 -7.25
CA LEU A 139 6.82 10.58 -6.34
C LEU A 139 6.09 9.22 -6.54
N PRO A 140 5.88 8.73 -7.78
CA PRO A 140 5.13 7.51 -8.01
C PRO A 140 5.91 6.30 -7.49
N VAL A 141 5.48 5.79 -6.33
CA VAL A 141 6.03 4.56 -5.74
C VAL A 141 5.66 3.36 -6.59
N LEU A 142 6.51 2.34 -6.58
CA LEU A 142 6.20 1.07 -7.21
C LEU A 142 5.48 0.19 -6.19
N VAL A 143 4.23 -0.14 -6.43
CA VAL A 143 3.51 -1.14 -5.65
C VAL A 143 3.69 -2.49 -6.34
N VAL A 144 4.08 -3.48 -5.56
CA VAL A 144 4.26 -4.87 -5.97
C VAL A 144 3.22 -5.71 -5.25
N ASN A 145 2.27 -6.28 -6.00
CA ASN A 145 1.36 -7.30 -5.49
C ASN A 145 2.03 -8.67 -5.63
N VAL A 146 2.19 -9.37 -4.52
CA VAL A 146 2.74 -10.73 -4.50
C VAL A 146 1.60 -11.70 -4.22
N GLU A 147 1.41 -12.66 -5.10
CA GLU A 147 0.46 -13.75 -4.93
C GLU A 147 1.10 -15.07 -5.39
N ASP A 148 1.22 -16.03 -4.48
CA ASP A 148 1.82 -17.36 -4.73
C ASP A 148 3.22 -17.28 -5.40
N GLY A 149 3.99 -16.25 -5.08
CA GLY A 149 5.33 -16.00 -5.65
C GLY A 149 5.33 -15.39 -7.05
N VAL A 150 4.17 -15.04 -7.60
CA VAL A 150 4.04 -14.19 -8.78
C VAL A 150 3.95 -12.74 -8.31
N ALA A 151 4.72 -11.86 -8.95
CA ALA A 151 4.74 -10.44 -8.64
C ALA A 151 4.14 -9.65 -9.80
N GLU A 152 3.20 -8.77 -9.49
CA GLU A 152 2.64 -7.79 -10.41
C GLU A 152 2.96 -6.37 -9.93
N GLU A 153 3.19 -5.47 -10.87
CA GLU A 153 3.76 -4.14 -10.59
C GLU A 153 2.84 -3.02 -11.08
N LEU A 154 2.71 -1.98 -10.26
CA LEU A 154 1.94 -0.79 -10.60
C LEU A 154 2.59 0.47 -10.01
N ARG A 155 2.71 1.53 -10.81
CA ARG A 155 3.16 2.84 -10.32
C ARG A 155 1.99 3.63 -9.77
N VAL A 156 2.16 4.19 -8.58
CA VAL A 156 1.06 4.79 -7.82
C VAL A 156 1.52 6.09 -7.18
N THR A 157 0.75 7.16 -7.32
CA THR A 157 1.07 8.41 -6.59
C THR A 157 0.83 8.23 -5.09
N PRO A 158 1.60 8.92 -4.22
CA PRO A 158 1.43 8.79 -2.77
C PRO A 158 0.00 9.12 -2.31
N ALA A 159 -0.65 10.09 -2.96
CA ALA A 159 -2.02 10.50 -2.66
C ALA A 159 -3.07 9.43 -3.00
N ALA A 160 -2.77 8.52 -3.92
CA ALA A 160 -3.68 7.44 -4.32
C ALA A 160 -3.38 6.11 -3.59
N LEU A 161 -2.23 6.01 -2.92
CA LEU A 161 -1.75 4.75 -2.32
C LEU A 161 -2.70 4.15 -1.29
N TRP A 162 -3.38 4.99 -0.49
CA TRP A 162 -4.39 4.53 0.48
C TRP A 162 -5.49 3.70 -0.18
N SER A 163 -5.87 4.03 -1.42
CA SER A 163 -6.97 3.35 -2.09
C SER A 163 -6.59 1.93 -2.51
N ILE A 164 -5.34 1.69 -2.89
CA ILE A 164 -4.86 0.34 -3.18
C ILE A 164 -4.72 -0.45 -1.88
N GLU A 165 -3.98 0.11 -0.92
CA GLU A 165 -3.65 -0.59 0.31
C GLU A 165 -4.91 -0.99 1.10
N ASN A 166 -5.84 -0.06 1.31
CA ASN A 166 -7.05 -0.31 2.08
C ASN A 166 -8.01 -1.29 1.39
N ASN A 167 -8.08 -1.28 0.05
CA ASN A 167 -9.00 -2.15 -0.67
C ASN A 167 -8.46 -3.57 -0.85
N LEU A 168 -7.18 -3.73 -1.17
CA LEU A 168 -6.58 -5.05 -1.38
C LEU A 168 -6.38 -5.77 -0.04
N SER A 169 -5.98 -5.07 1.03
CA SER A 169 -5.79 -5.68 2.35
C SER A 169 -7.06 -6.30 2.94
N ILE A 170 -8.25 -5.86 2.50
CA ILE A 170 -9.56 -6.38 2.92
C ILE A 170 -10.32 -7.12 1.80
N ALA A 171 -9.68 -7.33 0.64
CA ALA A 171 -10.28 -7.95 -0.54
C ALA A 171 -11.60 -7.28 -0.99
N ASN A 172 -11.65 -5.94 -0.98
CA ASN A 172 -12.82 -5.19 -1.47
C ASN A 172 -12.80 -4.96 -2.99
N MET A 173 -11.61 -4.83 -3.59
CA MET A 173 -11.38 -4.69 -5.03
C MET A 173 -10.24 -5.61 -5.45
N ASP A 174 -10.14 -5.87 -6.74
CA ASP A 174 -9.11 -6.73 -7.32
C ASP A 174 -7.96 -5.88 -7.89
N TRP A 175 -6.78 -6.47 -8.10
CA TRP A 175 -5.60 -5.77 -8.61
C TRP A 175 -5.85 -5.14 -9.99
N GLU A 176 -6.59 -5.83 -10.85
CA GLU A 176 -6.92 -5.43 -12.22
C GLU A 176 -7.76 -4.15 -12.30
N ASP A 177 -8.57 -3.87 -11.27
CA ASP A 177 -9.36 -2.63 -11.21
C ASP A 177 -8.43 -1.41 -11.20
N PHE A 178 -7.28 -1.51 -10.51
CA PHE A 178 -6.31 -0.43 -10.39
C PHE A 178 -5.42 -0.30 -11.62
N THR A 179 -4.97 -1.42 -12.20
CA THR A 179 -4.12 -1.39 -13.40
C THR A 179 -4.88 -0.86 -14.62
N ALA A 180 -6.18 -1.17 -14.73
CA ALA A 180 -7.06 -0.65 -15.77
C ALA A 180 -7.35 0.85 -15.63
N ALA A 181 -7.19 1.43 -14.43
CA ALA A 181 -7.42 2.83 -14.13
C ALA A 181 -6.15 3.70 -14.22
N THR A 182 -5.08 3.19 -14.83
CA THR A 182 -3.83 3.94 -15.01
C THR A 182 -3.95 5.05 -16.06
N GLY A 183 -3.20 6.13 -15.85
CA GLY A 183 -3.00 7.15 -16.87
C GLY A 183 -2.19 6.62 -18.07
N PRO A 184 -2.08 7.40 -19.17
CA PRO A 184 -1.32 7.00 -20.37
C PRO A 184 0.16 6.70 -20.12
N ASP A 185 0.70 7.16 -19.00
CA ASP A 185 2.07 6.92 -18.53
C ASP A 185 2.20 5.70 -17.60
N GLY A 186 1.12 4.94 -17.40
CA GLY A 186 1.09 3.75 -16.54
C GLY A 186 1.05 4.07 -15.04
N VAL A 187 0.80 5.32 -14.65
CA VAL A 187 0.72 5.72 -13.23
C VAL A 187 -0.74 5.83 -12.81
N PHE A 188 -1.10 5.12 -11.75
CA PHE A 188 -2.39 5.23 -11.08
C PHE A 188 -2.42 6.46 -10.17
N ARG A 189 -3.45 7.29 -10.36
CA ARG A 189 -3.64 8.58 -9.65
C ARG A 189 -4.95 8.66 -8.87
N GLY A 190 -5.67 7.56 -8.77
CA GLY A 190 -7.05 7.51 -8.28
C GLY A 190 -8.04 7.20 -9.41
N PHE A 191 -9.28 6.92 -9.02
CA PHE A 191 -10.38 6.72 -9.96
C PHE A 191 -11.03 8.08 -10.25
N ASP A 192 -10.94 8.56 -11.50
CA ASP A 192 -11.62 9.77 -11.97
C ASP A 192 -13.15 9.71 -11.81
#